data_AF-A0A2E2TH76-F1
#
_entry.id   AF-A0A2E2TH76-F1
#
_cell.length_a   1.000
_cell.length_b   1.000
_cell.length_c   1.000
_cell.angle_alpha   90.00
_cell.angle_beta   90.00
_cell.angle_gamma   90.00
#
_symmetry.space_group_name_H-M   'P 1'
#
loop_
_entity.id
_entity.type
_entity.pdbx_description
1 polymer ?
#
loop_
_entity_poly.entity_id
_entity_poly.type
_entity_poly.pdbx_seq_one_letter_code
_entity_poly.pdbx_strand_id
1 'polypeptide(L)'
;MLRFIVVLVLALMTLALQANTTDAEMTEMNKSGVVEANITLNASEQSWYIFHNDGLQTVFINQFNEHPSASAGWGTKLSYNKYAMLALNNRKLVFYCGILEDKTFKTIPCNKYIHISKVLSATVRHGTAGSFWVAEDVTLQQLKDKAAKRDIVVNY
;
A
#
# COMPACT_ATOMS: atom_id res chain seq x y z
N MET A 1 9.02 44.36 -26.78
CA MET A 1 8.78 42.94 -27.11
C MET A 1 9.49 41.96 -26.18
N LEU A 2 10.81 42.08 -25.94
CA LEU A 2 11.58 41.10 -25.15
C LEU A 2 11.07 40.86 -23.72
N ARG A 3 10.59 41.91 -23.04
CA ARG A 3 10.02 41.81 -21.67
C ARG A 3 8.72 41.00 -21.60
N PHE A 4 7.93 40.96 -22.67
CA PHE A 4 6.69 40.17 -22.72
C PHE A 4 6.98 38.68 -22.91
N ILE A 5 8.04 38.34 -23.65
CA ILE A 5 8.44 36.94 -23.90
C ILE A 5 8.93 36.30 -22.58
N VAL A 6 9.70 37.03 -21.77
CA VAL A 6 10.21 36.50 -20.49
C VAL A 6 9.07 36.19 -19.51
N VAL A 7 8.06 37.06 -19.42
CA VAL A 7 6.89 36.83 -18.54
C VAL A 7 6.05 35.66 -19.03
N LEU A 8 5.88 35.50 -20.35
CA LEU A 8 5.16 34.38 -20.93
C LEU A 8 5.89 33.05 -20.68
N VAL A 9 7.22 33.02 -20.80
CA VAL A 9 8.03 31.81 -20.55
C VAL A 9 8.01 31.42 -19.06
N LEU A 10 8.06 32.39 -18.13
CA LEU A 10 7.91 32.09 -16.71
C LEU A 10 6.51 31.55 -16.36
N ALA A 11 5.45 32.10 -16.96
CA ALA A 11 4.08 31.61 -16.76
C ALA A 11 3.88 30.19 -17.32
N LEU A 12 4.54 29.86 -18.44
CA LEU A 12 4.52 28.53 -19.03
C LEU A 12 5.26 27.49 -18.18
N MET A 13 6.34 27.87 -17.49
CA MET A 13 7.03 26.95 -16.56
C MET A 13 6.20 26.64 -15.31
N THR A 14 5.39 27.58 -14.82
CA THR A 14 4.52 27.33 -13.65
C THR A 14 3.35 26.38 -13.94
N LEU A 15 2.94 26.23 -15.20
CA LEU A 15 1.90 25.29 -15.62
C LEU A 15 2.42 23.85 -15.82
N ALA A 16 3.74 23.65 -15.85
CA ALA A 16 4.35 22.32 -16.00
C ALA A 16 4.48 21.53 -14.69
N LEU A 17 4.17 22.14 -13.54
CA LEU A 17 3.93 21.38 -12.30
C LEU A 17 2.50 20.85 -12.31
N GLN A 18 2.23 19.89 -13.20
CA GLN A 18 1.09 19.02 -13.03
C GLN A 18 1.36 18.19 -11.78
N ALA A 19 0.57 18.45 -10.74
CA ALA A 19 0.52 17.66 -9.53
C ALA A 19 0.44 16.17 -9.90
N ASN A 20 1.32 15.36 -9.32
CA ASN A 20 1.23 13.91 -9.39
C ASN A 20 -0.18 13.51 -8.90
N THR A 21 -1.01 12.99 -9.80
CA THR A 21 -2.39 12.58 -9.53
C THR A 21 -2.50 11.34 -8.64
N THR A 22 -1.39 10.84 -8.09
CA THR A 22 -1.35 9.69 -7.19
C THR A 22 -2.03 9.94 -5.85
N ASP A 23 -1.99 11.19 -5.36
CA ASP A 23 -2.44 11.48 -3.99
C ASP A 23 -3.97 11.65 -3.92
N ALA A 24 -4.58 12.19 -4.97
CA ALA A 24 -6.02 12.40 -5.02
C ALA A 24 -6.81 11.08 -5.08
N GLU A 25 -6.35 10.11 -5.89
CA GLU A 25 -7.02 8.80 -6.04
C GLU A 25 -7.04 7.97 -4.75
N MET A 26 -6.15 8.25 -3.79
CA MET A 26 -6.10 7.51 -2.52
C MET A 26 -6.93 8.13 -1.40
N THR A 27 -7.48 9.33 -1.61
CA THR A 27 -8.13 10.11 -0.54
C THR A 27 -9.50 9.53 -0.15
N GLU A 28 -10.15 8.76 -1.02
CA GLU A 28 -11.44 8.09 -0.74
C GLU A 28 -11.30 6.71 -0.08
N MET A 29 -10.08 6.20 0.06
CA MET A 29 -9.88 4.97 0.82
C MET A 29 -9.93 5.27 2.31
N ASN A 30 -11.01 4.84 2.98
CA ASN A 30 -11.12 4.91 4.44
C ASN A 30 -9.84 4.37 5.10
N LYS A 31 -9.14 5.22 5.85
CA LYS A 31 -8.04 4.82 6.74
C LYS A 31 -8.57 3.72 7.65
N SER A 32 -8.20 2.48 7.36
CA SER A 32 -8.73 1.31 8.07
C SER A 32 -7.59 0.34 8.29
N GLY A 33 -7.37 -0.02 9.56
CA GLY A 33 -6.39 -1.04 9.97
C GLY A 33 -5.10 -0.52 10.61
N VAL A 34 -4.91 0.80 10.72
CA VAL A 34 -3.78 1.38 11.48
C VAL A 34 -4.27 1.86 12.85
N VAL A 35 -4.18 0.98 13.83
CA VAL A 35 -4.31 1.33 15.26
C VAL A 35 -2.93 1.14 15.86
N GLU A 36 -2.27 2.25 16.21
CA GLU A 36 -0.99 2.29 16.96
C GLU A 36 0.27 1.83 16.19
N ALA A 37 1.20 1.13 16.87
CA ALA A 37 2.53 0.74 16.39
C ALA A 37 2.52 -0.53 15.52
N ASN A 38 1.43 -1.31 15.56
CA ASN A 38 1.25 -2.56 14.84
C ASN A 38 0.08 -2.43 13.85
N ILE A 39 -0.02 -3.36 12.92
CA ILE A 39 -1.11 -3.43 11.96
C ILE A 39 -2.02 -4.57 12.39
N THR A 40 -3.31 -4.29 12.60
CA THR A 40 -4.31 -5.34 12.90
C THR A 40 -5.38 -5.31 11.83
N LEU A 41 -5.41 -6.36 11.01
CA LEU A 41 -6.43 -6.56 9.99
C LEU A 41 -7.37 -7.67 10.44
N ASN A 42 -8.67 -7.44 10.28
CA ASN A 42 -9.69 -8.43 10.57
C ASN A 42 -10.74 -8.39 9.48
N ALA A 43 -10.99 -9.53 8.86
CA ALA A 43 -12.01 -9.67 7.84
C ALA A 43 -12.87 -10.90 8.13
N SER A 44 -14.18 -10.71 8.23
CA SER A 44 -15.19 -11.78 8.34
C SER A 44 -15.57 -12.38 6.98
N GLU A 45 -15.26 -11.68 5.90
CA GLU A 45 -15.51 -12.05 4.51
C GLU A 45 -14.29 -11.65 3.66
N GLN A 46 -14.33 -11.92 2.35
CA GLN A 46 -13.25 -11.49 1.46
C GLN A 46 -13.15 -9.95 1.49
N SER A 47 -11.99 -9.45 1.90
CA SER A 47 -11.66 -8.03 1.96
C SER A 47 -10.31 -7.79 1.30
N TRP A 48 -10.08 -6.56 0.84
CA TRP A 48 -8.83 -6.18 0.21
C TRP A 48 -8.26 -4.96 0.92
N TYR A 49 -6.97 -5.04 1.24
CA TYR A 49 -6.24 -3.99 1.93
C TYR A 49 -5.06 -3.57 1.07
N ILE A 50 -4.91 -2.27 0.85
CA ILE A 50 -3.75 -1.69 0.18
C ILE A 50 -2.84 -1.11 1.26
N PHE A 51 -1.57 -1.48 1.16
CA PHE A 51 -0.48 -0.96 1.97
C PHE A 51 0.35 -0.03 1.10
N HIS A 52 0.71 1.13 1.62
CA HIS A 52 1.57 2.09 0.95
C HIS A 52 2.67 2.52 1.91
N ASN A 53 3.93 2.47 1.46
CA ASN A 53 5.05 3.01 2.21
C ASN A 53 5.32 4.46 1.78
N ASP A 54 4.93 5.42 2.61
CA ASP A 54 5.18 6.84 2.44
C ASP A 54 6.51 7.29 3.08
N GLY A 55 7.13 6.42 3.89
CA GLY A 55 8.41 6.66 4.52
C GLY A 55 9.62 6.40 3.61
N LEU A 56 10.70 7.18 3.78
CA LEU A 56 11.90 7.14 2.92
C LEU A 56 12.72 5.85 2.97
N GLN A 57 12.38 4.92 3.88
CA GLN A 57 13.13 3.69 4.12
C GLN A 57 12.35 2.47 3.63
N THR A 58 13.05 1.39 3.29
CA THR A 58 12.39 0.10 3.05
C THR A 58 11.89 -0.48 4.36
N VAL A 59 10.61 -0.81 4.42
CA VAL A 59 9.96 -1.40 5.59
C VAL A 59 9.68 -2.88 5.34
N PHE A 60 9.99 -3.71 6.32
CA PHE A 60 9.61 -5.11 6.36
C PHE A 60 8.37 -5.23 7.24
N ILE A 61 7.26 -5.68 6.66
CA ILE A 61 6.00 -5.94 7.35
C ILE A 61 5.97 -7.43 7.63
N ASN A 62 6.02 -7.83 8.90
CA ASN A 62 6.11 -9.22 9.32
C ASN A 62 4.89 -9.58 10.17
N GLN A 63 4.31 -10.75 9.94
CA GLN A 63 3.21 -11.22 10.76
C GLN A 63 3.72 -11.65 12.15
N PHE A 64 2.96 -11.35 13.19
CA PHE A 64 3.07 -12.05 14.46
C PHE A 64 2.59 -13.50 14.28
N ASN A 65 3.49 -14.46 14.43
CA ASN A 65 3.13 -15.87 14.40
C ASN A 65 2.72 -16.31 15.81
N GLU A 66 1.42 -16.57 16.02
CA GLU A 66 0.94 -17.23 17.26
C GLU A 66 1.43 -18.70 17.33
N HIS A 67 1.75 -19.30 16.18
CA HIS A 67 2.26 -20.67 16.07
C HIS A 67 3.51 -20.73 15.17
N PRO A 68 4.73 -20.79 15.74
CA PRO A 68 5.98 -20.78 14.97
C PRO A 68 6.14 -21.92 13.96
N SER A 69 5.44 -23.04 14.17
CA SER A 69 5.47 -24.23 13.32
C SER A 69 4.65 -24.11 12.02
N ALA A 70 3.77 -23.11 11.92
CA ALA A 70 2.96 -22.84 10.74
C ALA A 70 3.43 -21.55 10.05
N SER A 71 4.62 -21.59 9.44
CA SER A 71 5.17 -20.43 8.72
C SER A 71 4.51 -20.27 7.36
N ALA A 72 3.37 -19.58 7.33
CA ALA A 72 2.63 -19.32 6.09
C ALA A 72 3.08 -18.07 5.33
N GLY A 73 4.28 -17.53 5.60
CA GLY A 73 4.94 -16.56 4.73
C GLY A 73 4.18 -15.26 4.49
N TRP A 74 3.47 -14.73 5.49
CA TRP A 74 2.67 -13.50 5.35
C TRP A 74 3.47 -12.20 5.40
N GLY A 75 4.79 -12.28 5.60
CA GLY A 75 5.64 -11.10 5.60
C GLY A 75 5.88 -10.58 4.19
N THR A 76 5.94 -9.26 4.03
CA THR A 76 6.31 -8.58 2.78
C THR A 76 7.36 -7.51 3.05
N LYS A 77 8.25 -7.30 2.08
CA LYS A 77 9.11 -6.12 2.03
C LYS A 77 8.38 -5.03 1.24
N LEU A 78 8.43 -3.78 1.69
CA LEU A 78 7.80 -2.65 1.02
C LEU A 78 8.80 -1.50 0.94
N SER A 79 9.34 -1.27 -0.26
CA SER A 79 10.31 -0.21 -0.52
C SER A 79 9.65 1.17 -0.50
N TYR A 80 10.46 2.24 -0.45
CA TYR A 80 9.95 3.61 -0.50
C TYR A 80 9.02 3.83 -1.70
N ASN A 81 7.86 4.45 -1.42
CA ASN A 81 6.84 4.79 -2.39
C ASN A 81 6.35 3.59 -3.23
N LYS A 82 6.30 2.42 -2.59
CA LYS A 82 5.73 1.19 -3.16
C LYS A 82 4.47 0.79 -2.43
N TYR A 83 3.73 -0.07 -3.11
CA TYR A 83 2.45 -0.57 -2.70
C TYR A 83 2.45 -2.09 -2.60
N ALA A 84 1.63 -2.60 -1.70
CA ALA A 84 1.25 -4.00 -1.64
C ALA A 84 -0.26 -4.09 -1.47
N MET A 85 -0.85 -5.21 -1.89
CA MET A 85 -2.28 -5.46 -1.72
C MET A 85 -2.51 -6.86 -1.17
N LEU A 86 -3.21 -6.94 -0.05
CA LEU A 86 -3.57 -8.19 0.62
C LEU A 86 -5.05 -8.48 0.39
N ALA A 87 -5.34 -9.64 -0.17
CA ALA A 87 -6.65 -10.26 -0.07
C ALA A 87 -6.69 -11.00 1.28
N LEU A 88 -7.69 -10.72 2.12
CA LEU A 88 -7.88 -11.33 3.44
C LEU A 88 -9.29 -11.90 3.54
N ASN A 89 -9.43 -13.14 3.99
CA ASN A 89 -10.73 -13.82 4.09
C ASN A 89 -10.85 -14.59 5.41
N ASN A 90 -11.93 -14.32 6.15
CA ASN A 90 -12.32 -14.98 7.39
C ASN A 90 -11.14 -15.21 8.36
N ARG A 91 -10.36 -14.15 8.59
CA ARG A 91 -9.11 -14.21 9.36
C ARG A 91 -8.77 -12.86 9.98
N LYS A 92 -8.18 -12.93 11.17
CA LYS A 92 -7.46 -11.83 11.80
C LYS A 92 -5.95 -12.02 11.60
N LEU A 93 -5.27 -10.98 11.13
CA LEU A 93 -3.81 -10.92 11.02
C LEU A 93 -3.29 -9.72 11.80
N VAL A 94 -2.19 -9.94 12.53
CA VAL A 94 -1.46 -8.88 13.22
C VAL A 94 -0.06 -8.84 12.66
N PHE A 95 0.42 -7.65 12.27
CA PHE A 95 1.77 -7.45 11.76
C PHE A 95 2.53 -6.42 12.60
N TYR A 96 3.85 -6.57 12.64
CA TYR A 96 4.79 -5.55 13.08
C TYR A 96 5.65 -5.10 11.90
N CYS A 97 6.24 -3.91 12.04
CA CYS A 97 7.12 -3.35 11.05
C CYS A 97 8.55 -3.32 11.56
N GLY A 98 9.51 -3.47 10.65
CA GLY A 98 10.91 -3.26 10.96
C GLY A 98 11.68 -2.71 9.78
N ILE A 99 12.86 -2.20 10.08
CA ILE A 99 13.83 -1.69 9.10
C ILE A 99 15.16 -2.40 9.32
N LEU A 100 15.97 -2.45 8.26
CA LEU A 100 17.37 -2.84 8.38
C LEU A 100 18.20 -1.57 8.57
N GLU A 101 18.73 -1.37 9.77
CA GLU A 101 19.63 -0.28 10.12
C GLU A 101 20.96 -0.89 10.57
N ASP A 102 22.06 -0.52 9.91
CA ASP A 102 23.40 -1.06 10.19
C ASP A 102 23.47 -2.59 10.23
N LYS A 103 22.82 -3.24 9.25
CA LYS A 103 22.68 -4.71 9.15
C LYS A 103 21.93 -5.37 10.31
N THR A 104 21.32 -4.58 11.19
CA THR A 104 20.50 -5.05 12.31
C THR A 104 19.03 -4.81 11.99
N PHE A 105 18.19 -5.82 12.21
CA PHE A 105 16.75 -5.65 12.12
C PHE A 105 16.23 -4.93 13.36
N LYS A 106 15.57 -3.78 13.17
CA LYS A 106 14.95 -3.02 14.25
C LYS A 106 13.46 -2.90 14.01
N THR A 107 12.67 -3.27 15.01
CA THR A 107 11.22 -3.06 15.01
C THR A 107 10.91 -1.56 15.14
N ILE A 108 9.96 -1.08 14.35
CA ILE A 108 9.53 0.32 14.29
C ILE A 108 8.00 0.42 14.32
N PRO A 109 7.44 1.57 14.74
CA PRO A 109 6.00 1.81 14.64
C PRO A 109 5.54 1.85 13.18
N CYS A 110 4.63 0.95 12.80
CA CYS A 110 4.12 0.85 11.42
C CYS A 110 3.45 2.15 10.95
N ASN A 111 2.66 2.79 11.82
CA ASN A 111 1.91 4.02 11.50
C ASN A 111 2.76 5.22 11.10
N LYS A 112 4.08 5.18 11.32
CA LYS A 112 5.01 6.24 10.90
C LYS A 112 5.51 6.10 9.46
N TYR A 113 5.29 4.95 8.83
CA TYR A 113 5.88 4.62 7.53
C TYR A 113 4.90 3.93 6.58
N ILE A 114 3.82 3.34 7.11
CA ILE A 114 2.88 2.55 6.32
C ILE A 114 1.48 3.11 6.51
N HIS A 115 0.86 3.48 5.39
CA HIS A 115 -0.55 3.74 5.29
C HIS A 115 -1.30 2.49 4.84
N ILE A 116 -2.44 2.22 5.46
CA ILE A 116 -3.29 1.09 5.12
C ILE A 116 -4.71 1.56 4.88
N SER A 117 -5.24 1.05 3.78
CA SER A 117 -6.51 1.41 3.22
C SER A 117 -7.31 0.16 2.92
N LYS A 118 -8.53 0.05 3.44
CA LYS A 118 -9.46 -1.00 3.03
C LYS A 118 -10.16 -0.56 1.75
N VAL A 119 -10.13 -1.41 0.72
CA VAL A 119 -10.89 -1.18 -0.52
C VAL A 119 -12.38 -1.32 -0.22
N LEU A 120 -13.16 -0.27 -0.46
CA LEU A 120 -14.59 -0.24 -0.16
C LEU A 120 -15.43 -1.01 -1.18
N SER A 121 -15.03 -0.95 -2.45
CA SER A 121 -15.72 -1.61 -3.56
C SER A 121 -14.68 -2.24 -4.49
N ALA A 122 -14.69 -3.58 -4.54
CA ALA A 122 -13.95 -4.34 -5.52
C ALA A 122 -14.92 -5.18 -6.33
N THR A 123 -14.84 -5.10 -7.65
CA THR A 123 -15.53 -6.06 -8.52
C THR A 123 -14.62 -7.25 -8.74
N VAL A 124 -15.08 -8.43 -8.35
CA VAL A 124 -14.36 -9.69 -8.53
C VAL A 124 -15.12 -10.55 -9.54
N ARG A 125 -14.53 -10.79 -10.72
CA ARG A 125 -15.23 -11.50 -11.80
C ARG A 125 -15.20 -13.02 -11.67
N HIS A 126 -14.18 -13.57 -11.02
CA HIS A 126 -14.03 -15.00 -10.75
C HIS A 126 -13.75 -15.24 -9.28
N GLY A 127 -14.29 -16.31 -8.70
CA GLY A 127 -14.27 -16.60 -7.26
C GLY A 127 -12.89 -16.84 -6.64
N THR A 128 -12.04 -15.82 -6.58
CA THR A 128 -10.82 -15.80 -5.78
C THR A 128 -11.18 -15.66 -4.32
N ALA A 129 -11.49 -16.79 -3.69
CA ALA A 129 -11.66 -16.89 -2.25
C ALA A 129 -10.33 -17.28 -1.60
N GLY A 130 -9.92 -16.53 -0.59
CA GLY A 130 -8.77 -16.87 0.23
C GLY A 130 -8.02 -15.65 0.73
N SER A 131 -7.07 -15.91 1.62
CA SER A 131 -6.09 -14.92 2.02
C SER A 131 -4.83 -15.10 1.15
N PHE A 132 -4.30 -14.03 0.56
CA PHE A 132 -3.04 -14.04 -0.21
C PHE A 132 -2.60 -12.62 -0.57
N TRP A 133 -1.31 -12.44 -0.84
CA TRP A 133 -0.80 -11.22 -1.44
C TRP A 133 -1.16 -11.14 -2.93
N VAL A 134 -1.96 -10.13 -3.31
CA VAL A 134 -2.30 -9.82 -4.69
C VAL A 134 -1.07 -9.25 -5.41
N ALA A 135 -0.35 -8.37 -4.74
CA ALA A 135 0.91 -7.79 -5.21
C ALA A 135 1.75 -7.31 -4.03
N GLU A 136 3.06 -7.32 -4.20
CA GLU A 136 4.05 -6.94 -3.17
C GLU A 136 5.12 -6.06 -3.82
N ASP A 137 5.54 -4.99 -3.15
CA ASP A 137 6.66 -4.11 -3.53
C ASP A 137 6.56 -3.52 -4.96
N VAL A 138 5.38 -3.03 -5.35
CA VAL A 138 5.08 -2.56 -6.72
C VAL A 138 4.72 -1.09 -6.79
N THR A 139 4.77 -0.48 -7.98
CA THR A 139 4.15 0.84 -8.19
C THR A 139 2.62 0.73 -8.16
N LEU A 140 1.93 1.86 -7.97
CA LEU A 140 0.46 1.88 -8.00
C LEU A 140 -0.11 1.33 -9.31
N GLN A 141 0.47 1.71 -10.46
CA GLN A 141 0.03 1.19 -11.77
C GLN A 141 0.22 -0.33 -11.85
N GLN A 142 1.37 -0.85 -11.41
CA GLN A 142 1.62 -2.30 -11.39
C GLN A 142 0.69 -3.04 -10.44
N LEU A 143 0.29 -2.42 -9.32
CA LEU A 143 -0.71 -2.96 -8.41
C LEU A 143 -2.06 -3.09 -9.11
N LYS A 144 -2.52 -2.03 -9.80
CA LYS A 144 -3.75 -2.04 -10.61
C LYS A 144 -3.69 -3.16 -11.66
N ASP A 145 -2.59 -3.27 -12.40
CA ASP A 145 -2.42 -4.29 -13.44
C ASP A 145 -2.42 -5.72 -12.86
N LYS A 146 -1.76 -5.95 -11.71
CA LYS A 146 -1.70 -7.26 -11.05
C LYS A 146 -3.03 -7.65 -10.41
N ALA A 147 -3.79 -6.69 -9.90
CA ALA A 147 -5.14 -6.90 -9.41
C ALA A 147 -6.08 -7.28 -10.56
N ALA A 148 -6.05 -6.52 -11.66
CA ALA A 148 -6.84 -6.80 -12.85
C ALA A 148 -6.54 -8.18 -13.47
N LYS A 149 -5.27 -8.60 -13.50
CA LYS A 149 -4.88 -9.97 -13.92
C LYS A 149 -5.44 -11.09 -13.05
N ARG A 150 -5.88 -10.78 -11.83
CA ARG A 150 -6.58 -11.68 -10.92
C ARG A 150 -8.09 -11.42 -10.88
N ASP A 151 -8.60 -10.70 -11.88
CA ASP A 151 -10.00 -10.31 -11.98
C ASP A 151 -10.52 -9.46 -10.82
N ILE A 152 -9.62 -8.74 -10.14
CA ILE A 152 -9.95 -7.79 -9.07
C ILE A 152 -9.86 -6.37 -9.66
N VAL A 153 -10.99 -5.69 -9.78
CA VAL A 153 -11.05 -4.29 -10.17
C VAL A 153 -11.32 -3.47 -8.92
N VAL A 154 -10.32 -2.70 -8.49
CA VAL A 154 -10.42 -1.76 -7.36
C VAL A 154 -11.05 -0.48 -7.88
N ASN A 155 -12.22 -0.11 -7.33
CA ASN A 155 -12.82 1.19 -7.57
C ASN A 155 -12.28 2.15 -6.50
N TYR A 156 -11.64 3.23 -6.96
CA TYR A 156 -11.05 4.27 -6.12
C TYR A 156 -12.05 5.40 -5.88
#